data_AF-A0A368EZS7-F1
#
_entry.id   AF-A0A368EZS7-F1
#
_cell.length_a   1.000
_cell.length_b   1.000
_cell.length_c   1.000
_cell.angle_alpha   90.00
_cell.angle_beta   90.00
_cell.angle_gamma   90.00
#
_symmetry.space_group_name_H-M   'P 1'
#
loop_
_entity.id
_entity.type
_entity.pdbx_description
1 polymer ?
#
loop_
_entity_poly.entity_id
_entity_poly.type
_entity_poly.pdbx_seq_one_letter_code
_entity_poly.pdbx_strand_id
1 'polypeptide(L)'
;MGLSEGGLKTAVITKIFPTRSHTVAAQGGVNAALGSMNKDDWRWHFYDTVKGSDWLGDQDAIHYMTREACRAVIELENYGMPFSRTPEGKIYQRAFGGQSNDYGRGGQAHRLVVEDPPFPVLRFISLHRP
;
A
#
# COMPACT_ATOMS: atom_id res chain seq x y z
N MET A 1 -8.41 13.44 0.08
CA MET A 1 -7.98 13.83 1.43
C MET A 1 -6.60 14.45 1.45
N GLY A 2 -6.42 15.53 2.20
CA GLY A 2 -5.17 16.28 2.29
C GLY A 2 -5.40 17.72 2.74
N LEU A 3 -4.40 18.58 2.58
CA LEU A 3 -4.46 19.98 3.04
C LEU A 3 -5.61 20.78 2.41
N SER A 4 -5.87 20.58 1.10
CA SER A 4 -6.93 21.31 0.38
C SER A 4 -8.35 20.91 0.82
N GLU A 5 -8.60 19.62 1.04
CA GLU A 5 -9.90 19.13 1.54
C GLU A 5 -10.15 19.57 2.99
N GLY A 6 -9.07 19.78 3.77
CA GLY A 6 -9.12 20.43 5.08
C GLY A 6 -9.37 21.95 5.03
N GLY A 7 -9.66 22.53 3.85
CA GLY A 7 -9.97 23.95 3.69
C GLY A 7 -8.75 24.88 3.61
N LEU A 8 -7.54 24.34 3.52
CA LEU A 8 -6.31 25.14 3.48
C LEU A 8 -5.93 25.51 2.04
N LYS A 9 -5.55 26.78 1.83
CA LYS A 9 -4.94 27.23 0.57
C LYS A 9 -3.59 26.55 0.38
N THR A 10 -3.52 25.64 -0.59
CA THR A 10 -2.37 24.74 -0.76
C THR A 10 -1.72 24.96 -2.13
N ALA A 11 -0.40 25.06 -2.17
CA ALA A 11 0.38 25.04 -3.41
C ALA A 11 1.18 23.73 -3.50
N VAL A 12 1.16 23.08 -4.67
CA VAL A 12 1.96 21.88 -4.96
C VAL A 12 3.09 22.27 -5.91
N ILE A 13 4.33 22.22 -5.43
CA ILE A 13 5.51 22.63 -6.20
C ILE A 13 6.29 21.37 -6.60
N THR A 14 6.56 21.21 -7.88
CA THR A 14 7.32 20.06 -8.41
C THR A 14 8.20 20.49 -9.58
N LYS A 15 9.40 19.89 -9.68
CA LYS A 15 10.35 20.16 -10.78
C LYS A 15 9.94 19.48 -12.10
N ILE A 16 9.10 18.47 -12.03
CA ILE A 16 8.61 17.69 -13.17
C ILE A 16 7.10 17.53 -13.09
N PHE A 17 6.46 17.27 -14.23
CA PHE A 17 5.04 16.97 -14.24
C PHE A 17 4.71 15.79 -13.29
N PRO A 18 3.68 15.87 -12.42
CA PRO A 18 3.46 14.93 -11.33
C PRO A 18 3.50 13.44 -11.72
N THR A 19 2.96 13.09 -12.90
CA THR A 19 2.94 11.69 -13.38
C THR A 19 4.28 11.16 -13.89
N ARG A 20 5.32 11.98 -13.87
CA ARG A 20 6.70 11.59 -14.18
C ARG A 20 7.56 11.41 -12.92
N SER A 21 6.98 11.56 -11.74
CA SER A 21 7.64 11.26 -10.46
C SER A 21 8.04 9.79 -10.39
N HIS A 22 9.14 9.47 -9.70
CA HIS A 22 9.69 8.12 -9.64
C HIS A 22 8.71 7.07 -9.07
N THR A 23 7.67 7.50 -8.33
CA THR A 23 6.54 6.65 -7.92
C THR A 23 5.91 5.89 -9.10
N VAL A 24 5.94 6.45 -10.32
CA VAL A 24 5.44 5.77 -11.54
C VAL A 24 6.17 4.47 -11.87
N ALA A 25 7.42 4.33 -11.42
CA ALA A 25 8.24 3.16 -11.69
C ALA A 25 8.05 2.04 -10.65
N ALA A 26 7.21 2.24 -9.62
CA ALA A 26 6.91 1.20 -8.66
C ALA A 26 6.13 0.05 -9.32
N GLN A 27 6.63 -1.18 -9.17
CA GLN A 27 6.00 -2.39 -9.72
C GLN A 27 5.66 -3.42 -8.64
N GLY A 28 6.31 -3.33 -7.48
CA GLY A 28 6.18 -4.33 -6.42
C GLY A 28 4.73 -4.46 -5.94
N GLY A 29 4.14 -3.34 -5.56
CA GLY A 29 2.85 -3.26 -4.90
C GLY A 29 2.93 -2.50 -3.58
N VAL A 30 1.85 -2.54 -2.81
CA VAL A 30 1.75 -1.89 -1.49
C VAL A 30 1.36 -2.92 -0.43
N ASN A 31 2.01 -2.90 0.73
CA ASN A 31 1.74 -3.85 1.81
C ASN A 31 0.55 -3.42 2.66
N ALA A 32 -0.45 -4.28 2.80
CA ALA A 32 -1.55 -4.12 3.75
C ALA A 32 -2.06 -5.47 4.24
N ALA A 33 -2.30 -5.63 5.53
CA ALA A 33 -2.80 -6.87 6.12
C ALA A 33 -4.33 -7.03 5.91
N LEU A 34 -4.77 -7.04 4.64
CA LEU A 34 -6.19 -7.16 4.27
C LEU A 34 -6.77 -8.55 4.54
N GLY A 35 -5.91 -9.58 4.59
CA GLY A 35 -6.30 -10.96 4.81
C GLY A 35 -7.14 -11.56 3.67
N SER A 36 -6.93 -11.09 2.43
CA SER A 36 -7.74 -11.52 1.28
C SER A 36 -7.35 -12.90 0.77
N MET A 37 -6.07 -13.28 0.90
CA MET A 37 -5.54 -14.58 0.45
C MET A 37 -5.40 -15.60 1.57
N ASN A 38 -4.95 -15.14 2.74
CA ASN A 38 -4.78 -15.93 3.95
C ASN A 38 -5.11 -15.06 5.15
N LYS A 39 -5.39 -15.67 6.31
CA LYS A 39 -5.54 -14.90 7.55
C LYS A 39 -4.27 -14.08 7.79
N ASP A 40 -4.43 -12.79 8.07
CA ASP A 40 -3.33 -11.87 8.34
C ASP A 40 -3.69 -10.95 9.52
N ASP A 41 -2.69 -10.34 10.15
CA ASP A 41 -2.84 -9.36 11.24
C ASP A 41 -1.81 -8.25 11.02
N TRP A 42 -2.22 -7.00 11.19
CA TRP A 42 -1.33 -5.84 11.09
C TRP A 42 -0.17 -5.92 12.09
N ARG A 43 -0.33 -6.63 13.22
CA ARG A 43 0.74 -6.87 14.19
C ARG A 43 1.85 -7.77 13.65
N TRP A 44 1.52 -8.68 12.72
CA TRP A 44 2.53 -9.50 12.04
C TRP A 44 3.30 -8.65 11.03
N HIS A 45 2.60 -7.75 10.32
CA HIS A 45 3.25 -6.73 9.50
C HIS A 45 4.19 -5.85 10.32
N PHE A 46 3.74 -5.38 11.49
CA PHE A 46 4.55 -4.61 12.43
C PHE A 46 5.83 -5.37 12.81
N TYR A 47 5.71 -6.64 13.21
CA TYR A 47 6.86 -7.47 13.56
C TYR A 47 7.85 -7.63 12.40
N ASP A 48 7.36 -7.93 11.20
CA ASP A 48 8.18 -8.06 10.01
C ASP A 48 8.92 -6.75 9.69
N THR A 49 8.27 -5.60 9.87
CA THR A 49 8.89 -4.29 9.63
C THR A 49 9.94 -3.95 10.70
N VAL A 50 9.67 -4.18 11.98
CA VAL A 50 10.65 -3.94 13.06
C VAL A 50 11.88 -4.83 12.85
N LYS A 51 11.67 -6.12 12.62
CA LYS A 51 12.75 -7.08 12.34
C LYS A 51 13.50 -6.72 11.06
N GLY A 52 12.79 -6.36 10.00
CA GLY A 52 13.39 -5.99 8.71
C GLY A 52 14.18 -4.68 8.76
N SER A 53 13.84 -3.78 9.69
CA SER A 53 14.59 -2.55 9.96
C SER A 53 15.86 -2.77 10.81
N ASP A 54 16.16 -4.02 11.17
CA ASP A 54 17.26 -4.38 12.07
C ASP A 54 17.16 -3.64 13.42
N TRP A 55 15.93 -3.50 13.95
CA TRP A 55 15.59 -2.80 15.19
C TRP A 55 15.97 -1.31 15.24
N LEU A 56 16.39 -0.73 14.12
CA LEU A 56 16.75 0.69 14.03
C LEU A 56 15.54 1.58 13.72
N GLY A 57 14.42 0.99 13.27
CA GLY A 57 13.22 1.74 12.95
C GLY A 57 12.43 2.19 14.18
N ASP A 58 11.90 3.41 14.12
CA ASP A 58 11.05 3.99 15.15
C ASP A 58 9.72 3.21 15.25
N GLN A 59 9.54 2.49 16.36
CA GLN A 59 8.44 1.54 16.50
C GLN A 59 7.07 2.21 16.60
N ASP A 60 6.98 3.45 17.09
CA ASP A 60 5.75 4.22 17.10
C ASP A 60 5.29 4.57 15.67
N ALA A 61 6.22 4.98 14.81
CA ALA A 61 5.97 5.24 13.40
C ALA A 61 5.61 3.95 12.64
N ILE A 62 6.34 2.85 12.89
CA ILE A 62 6.04 1.55 12.27
C ILE A 62 4.67 1.03 12.71
N HIS A 63 4.30 1.20 13.98
CA HIS A 63 2.99 0.83 14.49
C HIS A 63 1.88 1.61 13.80
N TYR A 64 2.01 2.94 13.69
CA TYR A 64 1.03 3.76 12.99
C TYR A 64 0.90 3.34 11.52
N MET A 65 2.02 3.21 10.81
CA MET A 65 2.06 2.83 9.39
C MET A 65 1.36 1.48 9.14
N THR A 66 1.71 0.45 9.91
CA THR A 66 1.21 -0.91 9.69
C THR A 66 -0.25 -1.08 10.09
N ARG A 67 -0.72 -0.35 11.12
CA ARG A 67 -2.12 -0.32 11.54
C ARG A 67 -3.01 0.41 10.52
N GLU A 68 -2.57 1.54 9.99
CA GLU A 68 -3.35 2.33 9.02
C GLU A 68 -3.26 1.81 7.58
N ALA A 69 -2.29 0.93 7.27
CA ALA A 69 -2.06 0.41 5.92
C ALA A 69 -3.32 -0.16 5.24
N CYS A 70 -4.13 -0.93 5.97
CA CYS A 70 -5.37 -1.50 5.41
C CYS A 70 -6.37 -0.43 5.01
N ARG A 71 -6.55 0.59 5.86
CA ARG A 71 -7.45 1.72 5.57
C ARG A 71 -6.95 2.52 4.37
N ALA A 72 -5.67 2.80 4.31
CA ALA A 72 -5.06 3.55 3.20
C ALA A 72 -5.21 2.82 1.85
N VAL A 73 -5.05 1.50 1.82
CA VAL A 73 -5.24 0.72 0.59
C VAL A 73 -6.71 0.69 0.15
N ILE A 74 -7.65 0.53 1.08
CA ILE A 74 -9.09 0.59 0.78
C ILE A 74 -9.48 2.00 0.28
N GLU A 75 -8.88 3.06 0.83
CA GLU A 75 -9.10 4.42 0.34
C GLU A 75 -8.65 4.57 -1.12
N LEU A 76 -7.49 4.03 -1.48
CA LEU A 76 -7.02 4.01 -2.86
C LEU A 76 -7.94 3.22 -3.80
N GLU A 77 -8.45 2.08 -3.34
CA GLU A 77 -9.45 1.30 -4.07
C GLU A 77 -10.72 2.13 -4.34
N ASN A 78 -11.21 2.85 -3.33
CA ASN A 78 -12.38 3.71 -3.47
C ASN A 78 -12.14 4.92 -4.38
N TYR A 79 -10.90 5.40 -4.48
CA TYR A 79 -10.51 6.37 -5.50
C TYR A 79 -10.38 5.76 -6.90
N GLY A 80 -10.57 4.44 -7.05
CA GLY A 80 -10.62 3.73 -8.31
C GLY A 80 -9.31 3.06 -8.72
N MET A 81 -8.32 2.95 -7.82
CA MET A 81 -7.06 2.27 -8.13
C MET A 81 -7.31 0.84 -8.66
N PRO A 82 -6.82 0.48 -9.87
CA PRO A 82 -7.15 -0.77 -10.53
C PRO A 82 -6.32 -1.93 -9.99
N PHE A 83 -6.60 -2.34 -8.75
CA PHE A 83 -5.97 -3.52 -8.16
C PHE A 83 -6.44 -4.81 -8.84
N SER A 84 -5.50 -5.75 -9.03
CA SER A 84 -5.83 -7.11 -9.43
C SER A 84 -6.79 -7.75 -8.42
N ARG A 85 -7.60 -8.71 -8.88
CA ARG A 85 -8.70 -9.27 -8.10
C ARG A 85 -8.55 -10.77 -7.89
N THR A 86 -9.03 -11.25 -6.73
CA THR A 86 -9.28 -12.68 -6.51
C THR A 86 -10.56 -13.11 -7.24
N PRO A 87 -10.82 -14.42 -7.42
CA PRO A 87 -12.06 -14.91 -8.02
C PRO A 87 -13.33 -14.43 -7.29
N GLU A 88 -13.23 -14.09 -6.01
CA GLU A 88 -14.30 -13.57 -5.16
C GLU A 88 -14.45 -12.03 -5.25
N GLY A 89 -13.67 -11.36 -6.10
CA GLY A 89 -13.73 -9.91 -6.31
C GLY A 89 -12.97 -9.07 -5.25
N LYS A 90 -12.27 -9.71 -4.32
CA LYS A 90 -11.43 -9.02 -3.34
C LYS A 90 -10.11 -8.57 -3.98
N ILE A 91 -9.41 -7.66 -3.33
CA ILE A 91 -8.06 -7.24 -3.74
C ILE A 91 -7.12 -8.44 -3.65
N TYR A 92 -6.43 -8.75 -4.75
CA TYR A 92 -5.42 -9.80 -4.82
C TYR A 92 -4.16 -9.39 -4.05
N GLN A 93 -3.61 -10.34 -3.28
CA GLN A 93 -2.35 -10.17 -2.56
C GLN A 93 -1.35 -11.25 -2.98
N ARG A 94 -0.08 -10.89 -3.16
CA ARG A 94 0.99 -11.84 -3.42
C ARG A 94 2.01 -11.89 -2.29
N ALA A 95 2.79 -12.96 -2.29
CA ALA A 95 3.93 -13.08 -1.40
C ALA A 95 5.04 -12.08 -1.77
N PHE A 96 5.74 -11.59 -0.76
CA PHE A 96 6.94 -10.76 -0.93
C PHE A 96 8.04 -11.17 0.04
N GLY A 97 9.26 -10.73 -0.22
CA GLY A 97 10.41 -10.98 0.65
C GLY A 97 10.21 -10.37 2.04
N GLY A 98 10.59 -11.11 3.08
CA GLY A 98 10.56 -10.63 4.46
C GLY A 98 9.17 -10.56 5.10
N GLN A 99 8.13 -11.16 4.50
CA GLN A 99 6.78 -11.18 5.04
C GLN A 99 6.44 -12.55 5.64
N SER A 100 5.98 -12.57 6.89
CA SER A 100 5.66 -13.78 7.61
C SER A 100 4.32 -13.73 8.34
N ASN A 101 3.75 -14.90 8.58
CA ASN A 101 2.59 -15.05 9.45
C ASN A 101 3.04 -15.38 10.89
N ASP A 102 2.18 -15.10 11.87
CA ASP A 102 2.38 -15.47 13.27
C ASP A 102 3.78 -15.11 13.82
N TYR A 103 4.16 -13.84 13.70
CA TYR A 103 5.44 -13.31 14.21
C TYR A 103 6.67 -14.12 13.75
N GLY A 104 6.68 -14.59 12.50
CA GLY A 104 7.79 -15.35 11.91
C GLY A 104 7.65 -16.87 11.98
N ARG A 105 6.59 -17.41 12.57
CA ARG A 105 6.41 -18.86 12.77
C ARG A 105 5.51 -19.51 11.73
N GLY A 106 4.57 -18.76 11.15
CA GLY A 106 3.51 -19.26 10.28
C GLY A 106 3.87 -19.28 8.78
N GLY A 107 5.16 -19.33 8.44
CA GLY A 107 5.63 -19.33 7.05
C GLY A 107 5.41 -18.01 6.32
N GLN A 108 5.36 -18.05 4.99
CA GLN A 108 5.30 -16.87 4.13
C GLN A 108 3.90 -16.23 4.12
N ALA A 109 3.84 -14.92 4.35
CA ALA A 109 2.60 -14.14 4.26
C ALA A 109 2.36 -13.60 2.84
N HIS A 110 1.09 -13.38 2.50
CA HIS A 110 0.67 -12.73 1.24
C HIS A 110 0.07 -11.36 1.58
N ARG A 111 0.92 -10.33 1.65
CA ARG A 111 0.50 -8.99 2.11
C ARG A 111 0.60 -7.91 1.04
N LEU A 112 1.27 -8.20 -0.08
CA LEU A 112 1.55 -7.21 -1.11
C LEU A 112 0.40 -7.14 -2.12
N VAL A 113 -0.30 -6.02 -2.16
CA VAL A 113 -1.35 -5.72 -3.12
C VAL A 113 -0.74 -5.23 -4.43
N VAL A 114 -1.25 -5.73 -5.56
CA VAL A 114 -0.69 -5.48 -6.90
C VAL A 114 -1.73 -4.86 -7.83
N GLU A 115 -1.27 -3.97 -8.71
CA GLU A 115 -2.07 -3.38 -9.78
C GLU A 115 -2.19 -4.32 -10.98
N ASP A 116 -3.29 -4.21 -11.71
CA ASP A 116 -3.51 -5.00 -12.91
C ASP A 116 -2.65 -4.46 -14.08
N PRO A 117 -1.77 -5.26 -14.70
CA PRO A 117 -1.05 -4.85 -15.90
C PRO A 117 -2.05 -4.58 -17.05
N PRO A 118 -1.84 -3.58 -17.91
CA PRO A 118 -0.64 -2.76 -18.10
C PRO A 118 -0.74 -1.36 -17.47
N PHE A 119 -1.55 -1.17 -16.42
CA PHE A 119 -1.81 0.16 -15.87
C PHE A 119 -0.79 0.51 -14.78
N PRO A 120 0.22 1.37 -15.04
CA PRO A 120 0.98 1.96 -13.95
C PRO A 120 0.07 2.92 -13.17
N VAL A 121 0.20 2.91 -11.83
CA VAL A 121 -0.27 3.80 -10.75
C VAL A 121 -0.84 5.18 -11.15
N LEU A 122 -0.32 5.79 -12.22
CA LEU A 122 -0.62 7.17 -12.63
C LEU A 122 -1.57 7.34 -13.83
N ARG A 123 -2.07 6.29 -14.49
CA ARG A 123 -3.17 6.48 -15.46
C ARG A 123 -4.47 6.93 -14.79
N PHE A 124 -4.66 6.60 -13.50
CA PHE A 124 -5.88 6.97 -12.76
C PHE A 124 -5.93 8.45 -12.38
N ILE A 125 -4.79 9.05 -12.00
CA ILE A 125 -4.70 10.48 -11.64
C ILE A 125 -4.91 11.41 -12.86
N SER A 126 -4.84 10.87 -14.09
CA SER A 126 -5.07 11.63 -15.33
C SER A 126 -6.53 11.63 -15.82
N LEU A 127 -7.46 10.89 -15.20
CA LEU A 127 -8.81 10.68 -15.75
C LEU A 127 -9.91 11.59 -15.17
N HIS A 128 -9.58 12.56 -14.31
CA HIS A 128 -10.49 13.66 -13.98
C HIS A 128 -10.05 14.94 -14.69
N ARG A 129 -10.31 15.01 -15.99
CA ARG A 129 -10.51 16.29 -16.68
C ARG A 129 -12.02 16.52 -16.80
N PRO A 130 -12.59 17.64 -16.34
CA PRO A 130 -13.75 18.22 -17.01
C PRO A 130 -13.37 18.67 -18.43
#